data_AF-X1Q9I6-F1
#
_entry.id   AF-X1Q9I6-F1
#
_cell.length_a   1.000
_cell.length_b   1.000
_cell.length_c   1.000
_cell.angle_alpha   90.00
_cell.angle_beta   90.00
_cell.angle_gamma   90.00
#
_symmetry.space_group_name_H-M   'P 1'
#
loop_
_entity.id
_entity.type
_entity.pdbx_description
1 polymer ?
#
loop_
_entity_poly.entity_id
_entity_poly.type
_entity_poly.pdbx_seq_one_letter_code
_entity_poly.pdbx_strand_id
1 'polypeptide(L)' 'QTGTSGLIVKGIVYNEDNSSAVIGVQIVHEGDKVSGVTIIKINEKSVDFEMNGKRWTQKVQR' A
#
# COMPACT_ATOMS: atom_id res chain seq x y z
N GLN A 1 2.57 3.39 -22.44
CA GLN A 1 1.37 3.33 -21.59
C GLN A 1 1.80 3.68 -20.16
N THR A 2 1.81 4.96 -19.81
CA THR A 2 2.30 5.49 -18.52
C THR A 2 1.16 5.51 -17.51
N GLY A 3 0.77 4.33 -17.04
CA GLY A 3 -0.16 4.17 -15.93
C GLY A 3 0.61 3.74 -14.70
N THR A 4 0.27 4.32 -13.55
CA THR A 4 0.52 3.84 -12.18
C THR A 4 -0.09 2.45 -11.93
N SER A 5 0.05 1.51 -12.87
CA SER A 5 -0.58 0.19 -12.88
C SER A 5 0.06 -0.80 -11.92
N GLY A 6 1.17 -0.43 -11.26
CA GLY A 6 1.91 -1.30 -10.33
C GLY A 6 1.44 -1.22 -8.87
N LEU A 7 0.71 -0.17 -8.48
CA LEU A 7 0.35 0.09 -7.08
C LEU A 7 -1.12 -0.22 -6.79
N ILE A 8 -1.70 -1.22 -7.45
CA ILE A 8 -3.08 -1.61 -7.16
C ILE A 8 -3.09 -2.42 -5.87
N VAL A 9 -3.73 -1.88 -4.83
CA VAL A 9 -3.99 -2.61 -3.58
C VAL A 9 -5.07 -3.64 -3.89
N LYS A 10 -4.68 -4.91 -3.97
CA LYS A 10 -5.58 -6.04 -4.23
C LYS A 10 -6.25 -6.56 -2.96
N GLY A 11 -5.61 -6.36 -1.82
CA GLY A 11 -6.09 -6.85 -0.54
C GLY A 11 -5.32 -6.23 0.61
N ILE A 12 -5.93 -6.25 1.79
CA ILE A 12 -5.33 -5.80 3.03
C ILE A 12 -5.59 -6.88 4.07
N VAL A 13 -4.55 -7.26 4.78
CA VAL A 13 -4.61 -8.16 5.94
C VAL A 13 -4.25 -7.30 7.15
N TYR A 14 -5.26 -6.85 7.86
CA TYR A 14 -5.06 -6.04 9.06
C TYR A 14 -5.01 -6.95 10.29
N ASN A 15 -3.99 -6.76 11.12
CA ASN A 15 -3.84 -7.41 12.41
C ASN A 15 -3.26 -6.39 13.40
N GLU A 16 -3.68 -6.44 14.67
CA GLU A 16 -3.28 -5.46 15.69
C GLU A 16 -1.75 -5.42 15.89
N ASP A 17 -1.09 -6.57 15.74
CA ASP A 17 0.36 -6.70 15.86
C ASP A 17 1.13 -6.72 14.52
N ASN A 18 0.47 -7.07 13.41
CA ASN A 18 1.14 -7.31 12.12
C ASN A 18 0.21 -7.04 10.93
N SER A 19 0.08 -5.76 10.56
CA SER A 19 -0.69 -5.36 9.39
C SER A 19 0.13 -5.50 8.11
N SER A 20 -0.49 -6.07 7.07
CA SER A 20 0.11 -6.35 5.77
C SER A 20 -0.83 -5.94 4.64
N ALA A 21 -0.29 -5.51 3.50
CA ALA A 21 -1.05 -5.17 2.31
C ALA A 21 -0.53 -5.91 1.10
N VAL A 22 -1.43 -6.30 0.19
CA VAL A 22 -1.08 -6.94 -1.07
C VAL A 22 -1.15 -5.91 -2.17
N ILE A 23 0.02 -5.52 -2.69
CA ILE A 23 0.16 -4.54 -3.77
C ILE A 23 0.67 -5.26 -5.01
N GLY A 24 -0.19 -5.36 -6.03
CA GLY A 24 0.11 -6.10 -7.26
C GLY A 24 0.26 -7.61 -7.01
N VAL A 25 1.49 -8.07 -6.80
CA VAL A 25 1.83 -9.48 -6.46
C VAL A 25 2.74 -9.57 -5.23
N GLN A 26 3.02 -8.45 -4.57
CA GLN A 26 3.90 -8.37 -3.43
C GLN A 26 3.10 -8.12 -2.16
N ILE A 27 3.53 -8.76 -1.08
CA ILE A 27 3.04 -8.49 0.28
C ILE A 27 4.02 -7.50 0.90
N VAL A 28 3.50 -6.40 1.44
CA VAL A 28 4.27 -5.32 2.05
C VAL A 28 3.72 -4.99 3.44
N HIS A 29 4.59 -4.47 4.30
CA HIS A 29 4.25 -4.06 5.66
C HIS A 29 4.46 -2.55 5.84
N GLU A 30 4.04 -2.03 6.99
CA GLU A 30 4.33 -0.65 7.38
C GLU A 30 5.84 -0.40 7.44
N GLY A 31 6.31 0.65 6.75
CA GLY A 31 7.73 0.95 6.60
C GLY A 31 8.40 0.35 5.36
N ASP A 32 7.76 -0.61 4.67
CA ASP A 32 8.30 -1.15 3.42
C ASP A 32 8.24 -0.11 2.29
N LYS A 33 9.14 -0.27 1.31
CA LYS A 33 9.20 0.56 0.12
C LYS A 33 9.05 -0.28 -1.15
N VAL A 34 7.98 -0.02 -1.91
CA VAL A 34 7.65 -0.73 -3.15
C VAL A 34 7.64 0.22 -4.33
N SER A 35 8.41 -0.08 -5.38
CA SER A 35 8.46 0.75 -6.60
C SER A 35 8.70 2.25 -6.36
N GLY A 36 9.42 2.60 -5.29
CA GLY A 36 9.69 3.99 -4.89
C GLY A 36 8.68 4.60 -3.92
N VAL A 37 7.60 3.90 -3.59
CA VAL A 37 6.56 4.31 -2.65
C VAL A 37 6.77 3.67 -1.30
N THR A 38 6.79 4.47 -0.24
CA THR A 38 6.87 4.01 1.14
C THR A 38 5.47 3.81 1.70
N ILE A 39 5.25 2.69 2.38
CA ILE A 39 4.00 2.40 3.07
C ILE A 39 4.11 3.05 4.45
N ILE A 40 3.29 4.06 4.69
CA ILE A 40 3.30 4.82 5.93
C ILE A 40 2.44 4.14 6.99
N LYS A 41 1.25 3.68 6.58
CA LYS A 41 0.29 3.07 7.49
C LYS A 41 -0.64 2.12 6.75
N ILE A 42 -0.94 0.97 7.34
CA ILE A 42 -1.92 0.01 6.83
C ILE A 42 -3.12 0.02 7.77
N ASN A 43 -4.27 0.45 7.26
CA ASN A 43 -5.55 0.42 7.96
C ASN A 43 -6.42 -0.70 7.37
N GLU A 44 -7.44 -1.18 8.10
CA GLU A 44 -8.35 -2.26 7.67
C GLU A 44 -8.83 -2.21 6.22
N LYS A 45 -9.08 -1.00 5.69
CA LYS A 45 -9.65 -0.81 4.34
C LYS A 45 -8.85 0.14 3.46
N SER A 46 -7.73 0.66 3.96
CA SER A 46 -6.94 1.67 3.25
C SER A 46 -5.47 1.60 3.62
N VAL A 47 -4.63 1.92 2.65
CA VAL A 47 -3.18 2.01 2.84
C VAL A 47 -2.74 3.44 2.55
N ASP A 48 -1.98 4.00 3.48
CA ASP A 48 -1.37 5.32 3.34
C ASP A 48 0.02 5.17 2.73
N PHE A 49 0.25 5.90 1.66
CA PHE A 49 1.47 5.87 0.87
C PHE A 49 2.17 7.22 0.89
N GLU A 50 3.49 7.18 0.78
CA GLU A 50 4.31 8.36 0.54
C GLU A 50 5.30 8.11 -0.60
N MET A 51 5.41 9.06 -1.52
CA MET A 51 6.44 9.05 -2.56
C MET A 51 6.93 10.47 -2.80
N ASN A 52 8.24 10.70 -2.64
CA ASN A 52 8.88 12.02 -2.84
C ASN A 52 8.16 13.16 -2.11
N GLY A 53 7.75 12.94 -0.85
CA GLY A 53 7.04 13.92 -0.03
C GLY A 53 5.56 14.12 -0.38
N LYS A 54 5.02 13.43 -1.40
CA LYS A 54 3.59 13.38 -1.67
C LYS A 54 2.98 12.20 -0.95
N ARG A 55 1.95 12.45 -0.15
CA ARG A 55 1.17 11.42 0.53
C ARG A 55 -0.18 11.26 -0.11
N TRP A 56 -0.64 10.02 -0.25
CA TRP A 56 -1.99 9.72 -0.65
C TRP A 56 -2.47 8.43 0.02
N THR A 57 -3.77 8.31 0.17
CA THR A 57 -4.41 7.12 0.72
C THR A 57 -5.10 6.37 -0.40
N GLN A 58 -4.85 5.07 -0.49
CA GLN A 58 -5.57 4.21 -1.42
C GLN A 58 -6.46 3.24 -0.65
N LYS A 59 -7.75 3.25 -0.97
CA LYS A 59 -8.68 2.24 -0.47
C LYS A 59 -8.55 0.97 -1.31
N VAL A 60 -8.80 -0.18 -0.70
CA VAL A 60 -8.90 -1.42 -1.47
C VAL A 60 -10.05 -1.30 -2.48
N GLN A 61 -9.75 -1.50 -3.76
CA GLN A 61 -10.80 -1.63 -4.78
C GLN A 61 -11.27 -3.08 -4.77
N ARG A 62 -12.54 -3.28 -4.40
CA ARG A 62 -13.20 -4.58 -4.44
C ARG A 62 -13.65 -4.91 -5.86
#